data_AF-A0A1V5MU91-F1
#
_entry.id   AF-A0A1V5MU91-F1
#
_cell.length_a   1.000
_cell.length_b   1.000
_cell.length_c   1.000
_cell.angle_alpha   90.00
_cell.angle_beta   90.00
_cell.angle_gamma   90.00
#
_symmetry.space_group_name_H-M   'P 1'
#
loop_
_entity.id
_entity.type
_entity.pdbx_description
1 polymer ?
#
loop_
_entity_poly.entity_id
_entity_poly.type
_entity_poly.pdbx_seq_one_letter_code
_entity_poly.pdbx_strand_id
1 'polypeptide(L)'
;MRAKREILTEEQAYSLAKKCGIFLKGLTGRKTGIIGALAATGLILGGNDGRVLWMQNLREATGQMTVDTIKKKMGIDLVMTTENIPLRDEDIVLLSDWNRPLIKNHKSILYVEHYNTNKNEYKTASKHFIKSLSE
;
A
#
# COMPACT_ATOMS: atom_id res chain seq x y z
N MET A 1 10.18 6.91 10.02
CA MET A 1 9.55 8.24 10.20
C MET A 1 9.16 8.44 11.66
N ARG A 2 9.32 9.65 12.23
CA ARG A 2 9.11 9.94 13.67
C ARG A 2 7.71 9.56 14.16
N ALA A 3 6.67 9.93 13.41
CA ALA A 3 5.27 9.68 13.77
C ALA A 3 4.87 8.20 13.98
N LYS A 4 5.69 7.24 13.53
CA LYS A 4 5.47 5.80 13.80
C LYS A 4 6.17 5.31 15.07
N ARG A 5 7.02 6.12 15.71
CA ARG A 5 7.96 5.69 16.75
C ARG A 5 7.89 6.51 18.03
N GLU A 6 7.32 7.72 17.98
CA GLU A 6 7.26 8.62 19.12
C GLU A 6 5.89 9.33 19.21
N ILE A 7 5.57 9.79 20.43
CA ILE A 7 4.40 10.63 20.67
C ILE A 7 4.76 12.06 20.25
N LEU A 8 3.96 12.63 19.35
CA LEU A 8 4.14 13.98 18.81
C LEU A 8 3.09 14.94 19.39
N THR A 9 3.45 16.22 19.44
CA THR A 9 2.55 17.29 19.89
C THR A 9 1.98 18.09 18.71
N GLU A 10 0.89 18.82 18.96
CA GLU A 10 0.30 19.74 17.98
C GLU A 10 1.27 20.85 17.58
N GLU A 11 2.03 21.38 18.55
CA GLU A 11 3.05 22.40 18.31
C GLU A 11 4.12 21.90 17.32
N GLN A 12 4.60 20.67 17.49
CA GLN A 12 5.55 20.05 16.57
C GLN A 12 4.96 19.92 15.16
N ALA A 13 3.68 19.56 15.03
CA ALA A 13 2.99 19.47 13.74
C ALA A 13 2.86 20.84 13.07
N TYR A 14 2.41 21.87 13.78
CA TYR A 14 2.29 23.23 13.23
C TYR A 14 3.65 23.83 12.87
N SER A 15 4.67 23.62 13.71
CA SER A 15 6.03 24.10 13.44
C SER A 15 6.59 23.48 12.15
N LEU A 16 6.41 22.18 11.96
CA LEU A 16 6.80 21.48 10.74
C LEU A 16 6.01 21.99 9.52
N ALA A 17 4.69 22.12 9.64
CA ALA A 17 3.85 22.61 8.54
C ALA A 17 4.27 24.02 8.10
N LYS A 18 4.52 24.93 9.05
CA LYS A 18 5.02 26.28 8.78
C LYS A 18 6.38 26.25 8.09
N LYS A 19 7.32 25.44 8.58
CA LYS A 19 8.65 25.28 7.97
C LYS A 19 8.58 24.78 6.53
N CYS A 20 7.62 23.91 6.22
CA CYS A 20 7.42 23.32 4.90
C CYS A 20 6.46 24.11 4.00
N GLY A 21 5.88 25.23 4.46
CA GLY A 21 4.89 25.98 3.70
C GLY A 21 3.56 25.25 3.47
N ILE A 22 3.22 24.30 4.34
CA ILE A 22 2.01 23.48 4.24
C ILE A 22 0.88 24.16 5.01
N PHE A 23 -0.28 24.32 4.37
CA PHE A 23 -1.50 24.73 5.07
C PHE A 23 -2.00 23.58 5.95
N LEU A 24 -1.99 23.79 7.27
CA LEU A 24 -2.48 22.84 8.26
C LEU A 24 -3.49 23.53 9.17
N LYS A 25 -4.70 22.97 9.28
CA LYS A 25 -5.77 23.52 10.10
C LYS A 25 -6.47 22.40 10.87
N GLY A 26 -6.53 22.56 12.18
CA GLY A 26 -7.35 21.71 13.04
C GLY A 26 -8.84 22.02 12.89
N LEU A 27 -9.63 20.99 12.60
CA LEU A 27 -11.08 21.07 12.47
C LEU A 27 -11.72 20.27 13.60
N THR A 28 -12.79 20.84 14.18
CA THR A 28 -13.66 20.25 15.23
C THR A 28 -12.92 19.77 16.50
N GLY A 29 -13.67 19.59 17.59
CA GLY A 29 -13.18 19.00 18.85
C GLY A 29 -11.87 19.60 19.38
N ARG A 30 -10.98 18.72 19.88
CA ARG A 30 -9.65 19.07 20.38
C ARG A 30 -8.62 19.36 19.29
N LYS A 31 -8.98 19.25 18.01
CA LYS A 31 -8.11 19.55 16.85
C LYS A 31 -6.82 18.71 16.73
N THR A 32 -6.66 17.66 17.54
CA THR A 32 -5.49 16.76 17.53
C THR A 32 -5.30 15.97 16.23
N GLY A 33 -6.35 15.87 15.40
CA GLY A 33 -6.31 15.20 14.10
C GLY A 33 -5.25 15.76 13.13
N ILE A 34 -4.75 16.98 13.36
CA ILE A 34 -3.68 17.57 12.56
C ILE A 34 -2.39 16.73 12.55
N ILE A 35 -2.08 16.07 13.68
CA ILE A 35 -0.87 15.26 13.81
C ILE A 35 -0.97 14.07 12.85
N GLY A 36 -2.10 13.37 12.89
CA GLY A 36 -2.38 12.24 12.01
C GLY A 36 -2.44 12.66 10.54
N ALA A 37 -3.09 13.78 10.22
CA ALA A 37 -3.19 14.28 8.85
C ALA A 37 -1.82 14.61 8.24
N LEU A 38 -0.97 15.33 8.98
CA LEU A 38 0.37 15.67 8.53
C LEU A 38 1.28 14.42 8.45
N ALA A 39 1.18 13.53 9.44
CA ALA A 39 1.93 12.28 9.46
C ALA A 39 1.57 11.38 8.25
N ALA A 40 0.28 11.17 8.00
CA ALA A 40 -0.21 10.38 6.87
C ALA A 40 0.29 10.95 5.53
N THR A 41 0.26 12.28 5.37
CA THR A 41 0.78 12.96 4.18
C THR A 41 2.25 12.64 3.96
N GLY A 42 3.09 12.81 4.99
CA GLY A 42 4.52 12.52 4.85
C GLY A 42 4.85 11.03 4.71
N LEU A 43 4.06 10.13 5.29
CA LEU A 43 4.20 8.68 5.14
C LEU A 43 3.94 8.24 3.69
N ILE A 44 2.85 8.73 3.10
CA ILE A 44 2.50 8.48 1.70
C ILE A 44 3.56 9.07 0.77
N LEU A 45 3.98 10.33 1.01
CA LEU A 45 5.06 10.95 0.24
C LEU A 45 6.39 10.22 0.38
N GLY A 46 6.66 9.59 1.52
CA GLY A 46 7.84 8.75 1.75
C GLY A 46 7.83 7.43 0.96
N GLY A 47 6.72 7.08 0.31
CA GLY A 47 6.64 5.98 -0.64
C GLY A 47 6.82 4.58 -0.03
N ASN A 48 6.73 4.43 1.29
CA ASN A 48 6.99 3.16 1.98
C ASN A 48 5.87 2.73 2.92
N ASP A 49 4.77 3.47 2.92
CA ASP A 49 3.65 3.28 3.81
C ASP A 49 2.35 3.41 3.05
N GLY A 50 1.39 2.54 3.37
CA GLY A 50 0.03 2.58 2.84
C GLY A 50 -0.36 1.38 2.00
N ARG A 51 -1.68 1.31 1.74
CA ARG A 51 -2.32 0.28 0.91
C ARG A 51 -3.17 0.96 -0.15
N VAL A 52 -3.14 0.43 -1.36
CA VAL A 52 -4.01 0.90 -2.44
C VAL A 52 -5.41 0.34 -2.22
N LEU A 53 -6.35 1.21 -1.86
CA LEU A 53 -7.77 0.85 -1.68
C LEU A 53 -8.59 0.96 -2.96
N TRP A 54 -8.09 1.75 -3.90
CA TRP A 54 -8.73 2.00 -5.18
C TRP A 54 -7.68 2.34 -6.23
N MET A 55 -7.80 1.66 -7.36
CA MET A 55 -7.17 1.96 -8.65
C MET A 55 -8.09 1.36 -9.71
N GLN A 56 -7.98 1.82 -10.96
CA GLN A 56 -8.81 1.32 -12.05
C GLN A 56 -8.75 -0.22 -12.10
N ASN A 57 -9.91 -0.87 -12.25
CA ASN A 57 -10.08 -2.32 -12.33
C ASN A 57 -9.68 -3.14 -11.07
N LEU A 58 -9.04 -2.55 -10.04
CA LEU A 58 -8.47 -3.30 -8.92
C LEU A 58 -9.52 -4.07 -8.09
N ARG A 59 -10.71 -3.47 -7.87
CA ARG A 59 -11.78 -4.07 -7.06
C ARG A 59 -12.60 -5.10 -7.82
N GLU A 60 -12.72 -4.94 -9.13
CA GLU A 60 -13.51 -5.80 -10.01
C GLU A 60 -12.69 -6.98 -10.53
N ALA A 61 -11.36 -6.87 -10.49
CA ALA A 61 -10.44 -7.90 -10.92
C ALA A 61 -10.53 -9.15 -10.03
N THR A 62 -11.11 -10.19 -10.59
CA THR A 62 -11.23 -11.53 -9.99
C THR A 62 -10.89 -12.58 -11.05
N GLY A 63 -10.51 -13.77 -10.60
CA GLY A 63 -10.14 -14.87 -11.51
C GLY A 63 -8.67 -14.86 -11.91
N GLN A 64 -8.32 -15.71 -12.87
CA GLN A 64 -6.94 -15.93 -13.29
C GLN A 64 -6.49 -14.90 -14.32
N MET A 65 -5.34 -14.28 -14.07
CA MET A 65 -4.73 -13.30 -14.97
C MET A 65 -3.21 -13.47 -14.97
N THR A 66 -2.56 -13.14 -16.09
CA THR A 66 -1.10 -13.06 -16.13
C THR A 66 -0.61 -11.82 -15.37
N VAL A 67 0.61 -11.87 -14.86
CA VAL A 67 1.28 -10.73 -14.21
C VAL A 67 1.31 -9.51 -15.14
N ASP A 68 1.60 -9.70 -16.43
CA ASP A 68 1.57 -8.60 -17.42
C ASP A 68 0.19 -7.92 -17.49
N THR A 69 -0.88 -8.72 -17.54
CA THR A 69 -2.24 -8.18 -17.60
C THR A 69 -2.59 -7.42 -16.31
N ILE A 70 -2.15 -7.91 -15.15
CA ILE A 70 -2.33 -7.25 -13.86
C ILE A 70 -1.66 -5.88 -13.85
N LYS A 71 -0.37 -5.82 -14.23
CA LYS A 71 0.39 -4.58 -14.29
C LYS A 71 -0.28 -3.56 -15.22
N LYS A 72 -0.64 -3.97 -16.43
CA LYS A 72 -1.24 -3.10 -17.46
C LYS A 72 -2.65 -2.63 -17.11
N LYS A 73 -3.54 -3.53 -16.66
CA LYS A 73 -4.95 -3.19 -16.41
C LYS A 73 -5.19 -2.48 -15.08
N MET A 74 -4.35 -2.71 -14.08
CA MET A 74 -4.55 -2.22 -12.71
C MET A 74 -3.50 -1.21 -12.27
N GLY A 75 -2.55 -0.85 -13.14
CA GLY A 75 -1.47 0.09 -12.79
C GLY A 75 -0.59 -0.40 -11.64
N ILE A 76 -0.48 -1.72 -11.45
CA ILE A 76 0.39 -2.32 -10.44
C ILE A 76 1.82 -2.33 -10.97
N ASP A 77 2.77 -1.87 -10.17
CA ASP A 77 4.18 -1.81 -10.57
C ASP A 77 4.85 -3.19 -10.50
N LEU A 78 4.61 -3.94 -9.41
CA LEU A 78 5.26 -5.21 -9.15
C LEU A 78 4.28 -6.25 -8.60
N VAL A 79 4.47 -7.50 -9.01
CA VAL A 79 3.83 -8.67 -8.40
C VAL A 79 4.92 -9.52 -7.77
N MET A 80 4.81 -9.83 -6.49
CA MET A 80 5.86 -10.51 -5.72
C MET A 80 5.29 -11.62 -4.84
N THR A 81 6.07 -12.68 -4.63
CA THR A 81 5.75 -13.68 -3.62
C THR A 81 5.85 -13.12 -2.19
N THR A 82 5.33 -13.85 -1.22
CA THR A 82 5.46 -13.57 0.22
C THR A 82 6.93 -13.49 0.69
N GLU A 83 7.85 -14.13 -0.04
CA GLU A 83 9.30 -14.10 0.19
C GLU A 83 10.01 -12.93 -0.54
N ASN A 84 9.23 -12.01 -1.15
CA ASN A 84 9.71 -10.88 -1.95
C ASN A 84 10.43 -11.28 -3.25
N ILE A 85 10.07 -12.42 -3.85
CA ILE A 85 10.56 -12.82 -5.16
C ILE A 85 9.63 -12.24 -6.23
N PRO A 86 10.12 -11.44 -7.20
CA PRO A 86 9.28 -10.92 -8.27
C PRO A 86 8.84 -12.04 -9.22
N LEU A 87 7.58 -12.01 -9.63
CA LEU A 87 7.06 -12.91 -10.65
C LEU A 87 7.37 -12.43 -12.07
N ARG A 88 7.44 -13.38 -13.00
CA ARG A 88 7.60 -13.13 -14.44
C ARG A 88 6.25 -12.75 -15.04
N ASP A 89 6.29 -12.10 -16.19
CA ASP A 89 5.11 -11.53 -16.83
C ASP A 89 4.09 -12.59 -17.29
N GLU A 90 4.57 -13.81 -17.59
CA GLU A 90 3.78 -14.98 -17.98
C GLU A 90 3.19 -15.78 -16.81
N ASP A 91 3.62 -15.54 -15.57
CA ASP A 91 3.12 -16.29 -14.41
C ASP A 91 1.64 -15.96 -14.17
N ILE A 92 0.87 -16.96 -13.72
CA ILE A 92 -0.59 -16.86 -13.55
C ILE A 92 -0.92 -16.61 -12.09
N VAL A 93 -1.73 -15.57 -11.84
CA VAL A 93 -2.22 -15.22 -10.52
C VAL A 93 -3.74 -15.35 -10.50
N LEU A 94 -4.25 -16.11 -9.55
CA LEU A 94 -5.66 -16.13 -9.15
C LEU A 94 -5.94 -14.94 -8.23
N LEU A 95 -6.68 -13.96 -8.74
CA LEU A 95 -7.09 -12.78 -8.00
C LEU A 95 -8.35 -13.06 -7.18
N SER A 96 -8.36 -12.54 -5.95
CA SER A 96 -9.53 -12.55 -5.06
C SER A 96 -10.32 -11.24 -5.17
N ASP A 97 -11.45 -11.17 -4.46
CA ASP A 97 -12.22 -9.94 -4.27
C ASP A 97 -11.50 -8.92 -3.34
N TRP A 98 -10.40 -9.33 -2.70
CA TRP A 98 -9.63 -8.53 -1.77
C TRP A 98 -8.20 -8.26 -2.26
N ASN A 99 -8.08 -7.52 -3.36
CA ASN A 99 -6.77 -7.05 -3.84
C ASN A 99 -6.36 -5.77 -3.11
N ARG A 100 -5.28 -5.81 -2.32
CA ARG A 100 -4.73 -4.63 -1.59
C ARG A 100 -3.22 -4.52 -1.78
N PRO A 101 -2.76 -3.96 -2.92
CA PRO A 101 -1.36 -3.67 -3.13
C PRO A 101 -0.79 -2.78 -2.01
N LEU A 102 0.46 -3.03 -1.63
CA LEU A 102 1.21 -2.21 -0.69
C LEU A 102 2.03 -1.17 -1.44
N ILE A 103 2.28 -0.01 -0.82
CA ILE A 103 3.24 0.97 -1.32
C ILE A 103 4.60 0.73 -0.66
N LYS A 104 5.62 0.39 -1.45
CA LYS A 104 7.01 0.26 -1.00
C LYS A 104 7.95 0.84 -2.05
N ASN A 105 8.94 1.63 -1.63
CA ASN A 105 9.87 2.35 -2.51
C ASN A 105 9.17 3.05 -3.69
N HIS A 106 8.06 3.75 -3.41
CA HIS A 106 7.20 4.45 -4.37
C HIS A 106 6.54 3.54 -5.42
N LYS A 107 6.52 2.22 -5.21
CA LYS A 107 5.90 1.24 -6.09
C LYS A 107 4.72 0.57 -5.41
N SER A 108 3.67 0.35 -6.19
CA SER A 108 2.54 -0.49 -5.84
C SER A 108 2.89 -1.97 -6.06
N ILE A 109 2.86 -2.75 -4.97
CA ILE A 109 3.27 -4.15 -4.96
C ILE A 109 2.07 -5.01 -4.59
N LEU A 110 1.64 -5.88 -5.51
CA LEU A 110 0.69 -6.94 -5.24
C LEU A 110 1.43 -8.19 -4.74
N TYR A 111 1.20 -8.55 -3.49
CA TYR A 111 1.77 -9.78 -2.93
C TYR A 111 0.89 -10.99 -3.25
N VAL A 112 1.54 -12.09 -3.58
CA VAL A 112 0.93 -13.37 -3.92
C VAL A 112 1.60 -14.52 -3.15
N GLU A 113 0.91 -15.63 -3.02
CA GLU A 113 1.39 -16.86 -2.41
C GLU A 113 1.15 -18.03 -3.38
N HIS A 114 1.92 -19.10 -3.26
CA HIS A 114 1.71 -20.29 -4.09
C HIS A 114 0.31 -20.86 -3.88
N TYR A 115 -0.40 -21.13 -4.99
CA TYR A 115 -1.76 -21.65 -4.95
C TYR A 115 -1.82 -23.17 -5.04
N ASN A 116 -0.94 -23.77 -5.85
CA ASN A 116 -0.98 -25.18 -6.20
C ASN A 116 0.44 -25.77 -6.25
N THR A 117 0.57 -27.10 -6.39
CA THR A 117 1.86 -27.79 -6.58
C THR A 117 2.53 -27.48 -7.92
N ASN A 118 1.80 -26.92 -8.88
CA ASN A 118 2.36 -26.40 -10.12
C ASN A 118 3.21 -25.14 -9.86
N LYS A 119 4.43 -25.13 -10.40
CA LYS A 119 5.46 -24.12 -10.09
C LYS A 119 5.09 -22.67 -10.48
N ASN A 120 4.08 -22.44 -11.32
CA ASN A 120 3.74 -21.12 -11.87
C ASN A 120 2.31 -20.67 -11.56
N GLU A 121 1.65 -21.28 -10.56
CA GLU A 121 0.29 -20.91 -10.13
C GLU A 121 0.30 -20.23 -8.76
N TYR A 122 -0.11 -18.98 -8.74
CA TYR A 122 -0.14 -18.14 -7.54
C TYR A 122 -1.56 -17.67 -7.26
N LYS A 123 -1.82 -17.24 -6.03
CA LYS A 123 -3.04 -16.51 -5.64
C LYS A 123 -2.67 -15.28 -4.84
N THR A 124 -3.54 -14.28 -4.81
CA THR A 124 -3.33 -13.09 -3.98
C THR A 124 -3.10 -13.47 -2.52
N ALA A 125 -2.09 -12.88 -1.89
CA ALA A 125 -1.71 -13.19 -0.52
C ALA A 125 -2.85 -12.90 0.46
N SER A 126 -2.89 -13.65 1.56
CA SER A 126 -3.96 -13.52 2.55
C SER A 126 -4.07 -12.11 3.14
N LYS A 127 -5.29 -11.73 3.54
CA LYS A 127 -5.56 -10.48 4.26
C LYS A 127 -4.72 -10.32 5.52
N HIS A 128 -4.44 -11.43 6.21
CA HIS A 128 -3.61 -11.43 7.40
C HIS A 128 -2.15 -11.06 7.06
N PHE A 129 -1.57 -11.66 6.02
CA PHE A 129 -0.22 -11.35 5.56
C PHE A 129 -0.09 -9.89 5.11
N ILE A 130 -1.03 -9.39 4.31
CA ILE A 130 -0.98 -7.98 3.85
C ILE A 130 -1.04 -7.01 5.04
N LYS A 131 -1.85 -7.33 6.06
CA LYS A 131 -1.94 -6.51 7.28
C LYS A 131 -0.62 -6.51 8.06
N SER A 132 0.00 -7.67 8.27
CA SER A 132 1.26 -7.77 9.03
C SER A 132 2.44 -7.00 8.39
N LEU A 133 2.38 -6.76 7.07
CA LEU A 133 3.38 -5.95 6.36
C LEU A 133 3.11 -4.43 6.35
N SER A 134 1.92 -4.00 6.77
CA SER A 134 1.45 -2.62 6.64
C SER A 134 1.10 -1.94 7.97
N GLU A 135 1.08 -2.71 9.06
CA GLU A 135 0.81 -2.26 10.42
C GLU A 135 2.09 -1.88 11.16
#